data_AF-A0A4Y8RHU2-F1
#
_entry.id   AF-A0A4Y8RHU2-F1
#
_cell.length_a   1.000
_cell.length_b   1.000
_cell.length_c   1.000
_cell.angle_alpha   90.00
_cell.angle_beta   90.00
_cell.angle_gamma   90.00
#
_symmetry.space_group_name_H-M   'P 1'
#
loop_
_entity.id
_entity.type
_entity.pdbx_description
1 polymer ?
#
loop_
_entity_poly.entity_id
_entity_poly.type
_entity_poly.pdbx_seq_one_letter_code
_entity_poly.pdbx_strand_id
1 'polypeptide(L)'
;MLSRALLSAMLAFAAASPALANDSTANLAVGGLTLTTTDAIEMRREDLSIAMDRIAVDYEFVNATDQPVTTTVAFPLPEIEIDPFDGNIDLPSANPDDPFLFKTTVDGRPVAMTIDRAAYHDGANITRRLEKLGVPLAPFAGDAVDVLDRLPEAEQQSLLGEEIAVLNEYDAGKGRGRHLAPNWSLRLAYHWQQTFPPKTVVKVSHSYKPSVGSFVSTAVSASYQSPEEAREFRARYCVDDDIVAAVKRAGAKAGVEGGGFQDRYIDYVLTTGANWAKPIGSFHLIVDKGSPKNLVSFCASGVKKIAPTQFEVVYRDFTPKDDLHVLILRAFGTE
;
A
#
# COMPACT_ATOMS: atom_id res chain seq x y z
N MET A 1 37.88 45.68 -10.73
CA MET A 1 36.70 45.63 -11.62
C MET A 1 36.42 44.17 -11.92
N LEU A 2 35.22 43.70 -11.54
CA LEU A 2 34.52 42.45 -11.94
C LEU A 2 35.19 41.10 -11.62
N SER A 3 34.51 40.05 -11.16
CA SER A 3 33.14 39.84 -10.67
C SER A 3 33.10 38.52 -9.90
N ARG A 4 32.36 38.49 -8.79
CA ARG A 4 31.98 37.27 -8.06
C ARG A 4 30.94 36.51 -8.87
N ALA A 5 31.14 35.21 -9.11
CA ALA A 5 30.08 34.31 -9.57
C ALA A 5 29.82 33.28 -8.46
N LEU A 6 28.66 33.41 -7.81
CA LEU A 6 28.12 32.43 -6.88
C LEU A 6 27.64 31.20 -7.67
N LEU A 7 28.10 30.00 -7.28
CA LEU A 7 27.42 28.75 -7.64
C LEU A 7 26.24 28.58 -6.69
N SER A 8 25.02 28.74 -7.20
CA SER A 8 23.80 28.30 -6.53
C SER A 8 23.62 26.80 -6.75
N ALA A 9 23.80 26.01 -5.71
CA ALA A 9 23.37 24.62 -5.67
C ALA A 9 21.85 24.57 -5.50
N MET A 10 21.13 24.17 -6.55
CA MET A 10 19.71 23.81 -6.44
C MET A 10 19.63 22.42 -5.83
N LEU A 11 19.21 22.33 -4.57
CA LEU A 11 18.71 21.10 -3.98
C LEU A 11 17.35 20.78 -4.62
N ALA A 12 17.29 19.71 -5.41
CA ALA A 12 16.03 19.09 -5.80
C ALA A 12 15.48 18.32 -4.60
N PHE A 13 14.45 18.87 -3.96
CA PHE A 13 13.64 18.15 -2.98
C PHE A 13 12.79 17.14 -3.76
N ALA A 14 13.14 15.86 -3.68
CA ALA A 14 12.25 14.78 -4.11
C ALA A 14 11.06 14.77 -3.14
N ALA A 15 9.91 15.26 -3.59
CA ALA A 15 8.67 15.15 -2.85
C ALA A 15 8.24 13.68 -2.88
N ALA A 16 8.38 12.99 -1.74
CA ALA A 16 7.75 11.70 -1.54
C ALA A 16 6.24 11.85 -1.83
N SER A 17 5.75 11.12 -2.83
CA SER A 17 4.32 11.09 -3.13
C SER A 17 3.61 10.35 -2.00
N PRO A 18 2.55 10.91 -1.39
CA PRO A 18 1.80 10.18 -0.37
C PRO A 18 1.11 8.98 -1.03
N ALA A 19 1.29 7.80 -0.42
CA ALA A 19 0.41 6.67 -0.62
C ALA A 19 -0.91 6.95 0.12
N LEU A 20 -2.05 6.46 -0.39
CA LEU A 20 -3.40 6.68 0.16
C LEU A 20 -4.16 5.34 0.25
N ALA A 21 -4.86 5.06 1.35
CA ALA A 21 -5.71 3.93 1.79
C ALA A 21 -6.22 4.32 3.21
N ASN A 22 -7.30 3.73 3.71
CA ASN A 22 -8.23 4.31 4.72
C ASN A 22 -9.28 5.23 4.07
N ASP A 23 -10.52 5.11 4.55
CA ASP A 23 -11.70 5.73 3.96
C ASP A 23 -11.56 7.26 3.95
N SER A 24 -11.94 7.87 2.84
CA SER A 24 -12.03 9.31 2.68
C SER A 24 -13.24 9.66 1.81
N THR A 25 -13.71 10.90 1.87
CA THR A 25 -14.58 11.41 0.80
C THR A 25 -13.78 11.57 -0.49
N ALA A 26 -14.44 11.53 -1.65
CA ALA A 26 -13.79 11.71 -2.93
C ALA A 26 -14.69 12.43 -3.96
N ASN A 27 -14.07 12.96 -5.01
CA ASN A 27 -14.72 13.46 -6.22
C ASN A 27 -14.21 12.69 -7.44
N LEU A 28 -15.07 12.47 -8.43
CA LEU A 28 -14.67 11.96 -9.74
C LEU A 28 -14.26 13.14 -10.63
N ALA A 29 -13.00 13.20 -11.06
CA ALA A 29 -12.49 14.22 -11.98
C ALA A 29 -11.99 13.59 -13.30
N VAL A 30 -11.60 14.42 -14.27
CA VAL A 30 -11.12 14.00 -15.62
C VAL A 30 -9.77 13.22 -15.57
N GLY A 31 -9.30 12.83 -14.39
CA GLY A 31 -8.08 12.04 -14.17
C GLY A 31 -8.22 10.91 -13.16
N GLY A 32 -9.45 10.51 -12.80
CA GLY A 32 -9.74 9.48 -11.81
C GLY A 32 -10.31 10.02 -10.52
N LEU A 33 -10.37 9.17 -9.51
CA LEU A 33 -10.87 9.46 -8.17
C LEU A 33 -9.87 10.34 -7.41
N THR A 34 -10.32 11.52 -6.96
CA THR A 34 -9.53 12.41 -6.11
C THR A 34 -10.11 12.42 -4.70
N LEU A 35 -9.32 12.08 -3.70
CA LEU A 35 -9.75 12.19 -2.30
C LEU A 35 -9.97 13.66 -1.91
N THR A 36 -11.04 13.90 -1.17
CA THR A 36 -11.47 15.21 -0.68
C THR A 36 -11.59 15.18 0.83
N THR A 37 -11.53 16.36 1.44
CA THR A 37 -11.85 16.54 2.85
C THR A 37 -13.30 16.96 3.03
N THR A 38 -13.86 16.69 4.21
CA THR A 38 -15.21 17.14 4.59
C THR A 38 -15.22 17.64 6.02
N ASP A 39 -15.96 18.72 6.29
CA ASP A 39 -16.24 19.23 7.63
C ASP A 39 -17.59 18.73 8.18
N ALA A 40 -18.35 17.97 7.37
CA ALA A 40 -19.69 17.52 7.71
C ALA A 40 -19.71 16.13 8.37
N ILE A 41 -18.78 15.24 8.02
CA ILE A 41 -18.73 13.86 8.51
C ILE A 41 -17.53 13.68 9.44
N GLU A 42 -17.77 13.22 10.67
CA GLU A 42 -16.71 12.89 11.64
C GLU A 42 -16.51 11.38 11.69
N MET A 43 -15.26 10.92 11.70
CA MET A 43 -14.91 9.54 12.05
C MET A 43 -14.79 9.43 13.58
N ARG A 44 -15.78 8.83 14.24
CA ARG A 44 -15.78 8.67 15.70
C ARG A 44 -14.97 7.48 16.17
N ARG A 45 -14.94 6.42 15.36
CA ARG A 45 -14.26 5.18 15.70
C ARG A 45 -13.67 4.55 14.45
N GLU A 46 -12.48 4.01 14.60
CA GLU A 46 -11.85 3.06 13.68
C GLU A 46 -11.29 1.91 14.51
N ASP A 47 -11.78 0.70 14.28
CA ASP A 47 -11.20 -0.55 14.80
C ASP A 47 -10.56 -1.31 13.64
N LEU A 48 -9.22 -1.32 13.60
CA LEU A 48 -8.41 -1.91 12.55
C LEU A 48 -7.75 -3.20 13.04
N SER A 49 -7.91 -4.29 12.29
CA SER A 49 -7.24 -5.56 12.54
C SER A 49 -6.41 -5.95 11.31
N ILE A 50 -5.12 -6.20 11.51
CA ILE A 50 -4.17 -6.58 10.47
C ILE A 50 -3.58 -7.96 10.79
N ALA A 51 -3.70 -8.88 9.83
CA ALA A 51 -3.05 -10.18 9.82
C ALA A 51 -2.57 -10.49 8.39
N MET A 52 -1.69 -11.48 8.25
CA MET A 52 -1.14 -11.88 6.94
C MET A 52 -2.21 -12.38 5.95
N ASP A 53 -3.31 -12.95 6.44
CA ASP A 53 -4.36 -13.54 5.61
C ASP A 53 -5.60 -12.64 5.47
N ARG A 54 -5.71 -11.58 6.29
CA ARG A 54 -6.88 -10.70 6.31
C ARG A 54 -6.58 -9.35 6.98
N ILE A 55 -7.07 -8.29 6.35
CA ILE A 55 -7.31 -6.98 6.99
C ILE A 55 -8.82 -6.80 7.16
N ALA A 56 -9.22 -6.34 8.33
CA ALA A 56 -10.59 -5.95 8.62
C ALA A 56 -10.59 -4.59 9.31
N VAL A 57 -11.53 -3.73 8.94
CA VAL A 57 -11.67 -2.42 9.57
C VAL A 57 -13.15 -2.07 9.74
N ASP A 58 -13.51 -1.63 10.93
CA ASP A 58 -14.84 -1.18 11.30
C ASP A 58 -14.80 0.32 11.67
N TYR A 59 -15.66 1.11 11.03
CA TYR A 59 -15.79 2.54 11.25
C TYR A 59 -17.15 2.89 11.84
N GLU A 60 -17.15 3.92 12.69
CA GLU A 60 -18.37 4.65 13.06
C GLU A 60 -18.25 6.10 12.58
N PHE A 61 -19.01 6.45 11.54
CA PHE A 61 -19.10 7.81 11.03
C PHE A 61 -20.35 8.50 11.57
N VAL A 62 -20.29 9.81 11.82
CA VAL A 62 -21.47 10.63 12.13
C VAL A 62 -21.55 11.83 11.20
N ASN A 63 -22.76 12.14 10.73
CA ASN A 63 -23.02 13.44 10.13
C ASN A 63 -23.24 14.48 11.22
N ALA A 64 -22.32 15.43 11.32
CA ALA A 64 -22.36 16.52 12.30
C ALA A 64 -23.34 17.64 11.94
N THR A 65 -23.98 17.59 10.77
CA THR A 65 -24.94 18.61 10.30
C THR A 65 -26.39 18.22 10.59
N ASP A 66 -27.32 19.17 10.40
CA ASP A 66 -28.77 18.97 10.58
C ASP A 66 -29.48 18.53 9.28
N GLN A 67 -28.74 18.36 8.18
CA GLN A 67 -29.26 17.94 6.88
C GLN A 67 -28.59 16.63 6.44
N PRO A 68 -29.26 15.78 5.64
CA PRO A 68 -28.61 14.62 5.06
C PRO A 68 -27.46 15.05 4.15
N VAL A 69 -26.34 14.35 4.25
CA VAL A 69 -25.15 14.56 3.41
C VAL A 69 -24.97 13.35 2.52
N THR A 70 -24.89 13.54 1.21
CA THR A 70 -24.57 12.46 0.26
C THR A 70 -23.25 12.77 -0.41
N THR A 71 -22.32 11.82 -0.37
CA THR A 71 -20.96 11.97 -0.89
C THR A 71 -20.44 10.65 -1.43
N THR A 72 -19.40 10.70 -2.27
CA THR A 72 -18.65 9.51 -2.64
C THR A 72 -17.70 9.18 -1.50
N VAL A 73 -17.84 7.98 -0.94
CA VAL A 73 -16.84 7.40 -0.04
C VAL A 73 -15.92 6.54 -0.87
N ALA A 74 -14.63 6.62 -0.58
CA ALA A 74 -13.62 5.82 -1.23
C ALA A 74 -12.67 5.20 -0.21
N PHE A 75 -12.36 3.92 -0.42
CA PHE A 75 -11.30 3.17 0.22
C PHE A 75 -10.18 2.95 -0.80
N PRO A 76 -9.13 3.79 -0.80
CA PRO A 76 -7.96 3.54 -1.61
C PRO A 76 -7.19 2.35 -1.03
N LEU A 77 -6.33 1.73 -1.84
CA LEU A 77 -5.44 0.66 -1.42
C LEU A 77 -3.98 1.14 -1.51
N PRO A 78 -3.06 0.51 -0.75
CA PRO A 78 -1.64 0.72 -0.94
C PRO A 78 -1.26 0.56 -2.42
N GLU A 79 -0.32 1.40 -2.85
CA GLU A 79 0.21 1.36 -4.21
C GLU A 79 0.87 0.00 -4.48
N ILE A 80 0.51 -0.62 -5.61
CA ILE A 80 1.06 -1.89 -6.04
C ILE A 80 2.24 -1.59 -6.94
N GLU A 81 3.45 -1.78 -6.43
CA GLU A 81 4.68 -1.72 -7.22
C GLU A 81 4.86 -3.04 -8.00
N ILE A 82 5.27 -2.91 -9.26
CA ILE A 82 5.38 -4.01 -10.19
C ILE A 82 6.84 -4.15 -10.56
N ASP A 83 7.47 -5.24 -10.11
CA ASP A 83 8.85 -5.55 -10.47
C ASP A 83 8.90 -6.03 -11.93
N PRO A 84 9.60 -5.30 -12.82
CA PRO A 84 9.68 -5.65 -14.24
C PRO A 84 10.53 -6.90 -14.54
N PHE A 85 11.34 -7.38 -13.59
CA PHE A 85 12.30 -8.47 -13.79
C PHE A 85 11.91 -9.76 -13.07
N ASP A 86 11.44 -9.67 -11.82
CA ASP A 86 11.18 -10.82 -10.94
C ASP A 86 9.71 -10.93 -10.48
N GLY A 87 8.80 -10.20 -11.15
CA GLY A 87 7.41 -9.87 -10.82
C GLY A 87 6.47 -10.95 -10.27
N ASN A 88 6.75 -11.49 -9.09
CA ASN A 88 5.77 -12.18 -8.26
C ASN A 88 5.25 -11.23 -7.19
N ILE A 89 4.23 -10.45 -7.53
CA ILE A 89 3.38 -9.79 -6.55
C ILE A 89 2.43 -10.87 -6.02
N ASP A 90 2.47 -11.15 -4.71
CA ASP A 90 1.55 -12.09 -4.07
C ASP A 90 0.18 -11.43 -3.90
N LEU A 91 -0.59 -11.39 -4.99
CA LEU A 91 -1.96 -10.90 -4.99
C LEU A 91 -2.93 -12.02 -4.63
N PRO A 92 -3.92 -11.76 -3.75
CA PRO A 92 -4.96 -12.73 -3.39
C PRO A 92 -5.79 -13.29 -4.55
N SER A 93 -5.82 -12.58 -5.68
CA SER A 93 -6.64 -12.90 -6.85
C SER A 93 -5.98 -12.36 -8.11
N ALA A 94 -6.07 -13.13 -9.22
CA ALA A 94 -5.67 -12.68 -10.55
C ALA A 94 -6.72 -11.79 -11.23
N ASN A 95 -7.90 -11.59 -10.61
CA ASN A 95 -8.92 -10.70 -11.15
C ASN A 95 -8.45 -9.24 -11.06
N PRO A 96 -8.27 -8.52 -12.19
CA PRO A 96 -7.92 -7.11 -12.14
C PRO A 96 -8.99 -6.27 -11.43
N ASP A 97 -10.25 -6.73 -11.48
CA ASP A 97 -11.44 -6.13 -10.87
C ASP A 97 -11.71 -6.55 -9.44
N ASP A 98 -10.87 -7.38 -8.82
CA ASP A 98 -10.92 -7.61 -7.38
C ASP A 98 -9.65 -8.33 -6.92
N PRO A 99 -8.47 -7.69 -7.00
CA PRO A 99 -7.21 -8.37 -6.68
C PRO A 99 -7.07 -8.66 -5.18
N PHE A 100 -7.81 -7.96 -4.32
CA PHE A 100 -7.73 -8.07 -2.85
C PHE A 100 -8.93 -8.78 -2.21
N LEU A 101 -9.92 -9.23 -3.00
CA LEU A 101 -11.14 -9.86 -2.51
C LEU A 101 -11.92 -8.95 -1.54
N PHE A 102 -12.03 -7.68 -1.90
CA PHE A 102 -12.55 -6.63 -1.01
C PHE A 102 -14.06 -6.74 -0.85
N LYS A 103 -14.50 -6.61 0.40
CA LYS A 103 -15.92 -6.62 0.79
C LYS A 103 -16.19 -5.44 1.68
N THR A 104 -17.31 -4.76 1.43
CA THR A 104 -17.80 -3.68 2.28
C THR A 104 -19.27 -3.85 2.65
N THR A 105 -19.62 -3.43 3.85
CA THR A 105 -21.02 -3.32 4.30
C THR A 105 -21.26 -1.99 4.98
N VAL A 106 -22.48 -1.48 4.84
CA VAL A 106 -22.97 -0.29 5.55
C VAL A 106 -24.18 -0.70 6.38
N ASP A 107 -24.13 -0.44 7.67
CA ASP A 107 -25.11 -0.89 8.68
C ASP A 107 -25.45 -2.39 8.53
N GLY A 108 -24.42 -3.20 8.26
CA GLY A 108 -24.52 -4.66 8.09
C GLY A 108 -25.07 -5.12 6.74
N ARG A 109 -25.33 -4.20 5.80
CA ARG A 109 -25.81 -4.54 4.44
C ARG A 109 -24.69 -4.40 3.42
N PRO A 110 -24.48 -5.40 2.52
CA PRO A 110 -23.51 -5.27 1.44
C PRO A 110 -23.77 -4.05 0.57
N VAL A 111 -22.69 -3.39 0.15
CA VAL A 111 -22.75 -2.25 -0.77
C VAL A 111 -22.10 -2.62 -2.09
N ALA A 112 -22.78 -2.25 -3.18
CA ALA A 112 -22.21 -2.32 -4.52
C ALA A 112 -21.20 -1.18 -4.69
N MET A 113 -20.01 -1.52 -5.15
CA MET A 113 -18.89 -0.59 -5.29
C MET A 113 -18.37 -0.59 -6.73
N THR A 114 -17.71 0.50 -7.08
CA THR A 114 -16.93 0.63 -8.30
C THR A 114 -15.45 0.71 -7.93
N ILE A 115 -14.57 0.30 -8.83
CA ILE A 115 -13.12 0.40 -8.67
C ILE A 115 -12.59 1.44 -9.64
N ASP A 116 -11.90 2.44 -9.11
CA ASP A 116 -11.09 3.36 -9.88
C ASP A 116 -9.64 2.88 -9.92
N ARG A 117 -8.98 3.09 -11.07
CA ARG A 117 -7.60 2.67 -11.30
C ARG A 117 -6.79 3.79 -11.90
N ALA A 118 -5.54 3.88 -11.47
CA ALA A 118 -4.58 4.75 -12.11
C ALA A 118 -3.19 4.13 -12.10
N ALA A 119 -2.50 4.24 -13.24
CA ALA A 119 -1.12 3.82 -13.40
C ALA A 119 -0.18 5.00 -13.16
N TYR A 120 0.90 4.75 -12.42
CA TYR A 120 1.89 5.75 -12.07
C TYR A 120 3.30 5.26 -12.40
N HIS A 121 4.13 6.16 -12.89
CA HIS A 121 5.56 5.92 -13.10
C HIS A 121 6.31 7.15 -12.58
N ASP A 122 7.29 6.96 -11.69
CA ASP A 122 8.03 8.03 -11.02
C ASP A 122 7.13 9.14 -10.43
N GLY A 123 6.00 8.73 -9.86
CA GLY A 123 4.99 9.63 -9.27
C GLY A 123 4.12 10.38 -10.29
N ALA A 124 4.38 10.25 -11.59
CA ALA A 124 3.54 10.82 -12.64
C ALA A 124 2.39 9.87 -13.01
N ASN A 125 1.17 10.40 -13.09
CA ASN A 125 0.01 9.62 -13.56
C ASN A 125 0.09 9.43 -15.09
N ILE A 126 0.29 8.18 -15.52
CA ILE A 126 0.43 7.78 -16.93
C ILE A 126 -0.81 7.07 -17.47
N THR A 127 -1.92 7.03 -16.72
CA THR A 127 -3.15 6.29 -17.04
C THR A 127 -3.63 6.54 -18.47
N ARG A 128 -3.86 7.81 -18.83
CA ARG A 128 -4.34 8.17 -20.18
C ARG A 128 -3.37 7.80 -21.29
N ARG A 129 -2.06 7.76 -21.00
CA ARG A 129 -1.03 7.36 -21.97
C ARG A 129 -1.17 5.89 -22.30
N LEU A 130 -1.29 5.04 -21.27
CA LEU A 130 -1.47 3.59 -21.43
C LEU A 130 -2.82 3.26 -22.08
N GLU A 131 -3.91 3.89 -21.66
CA GLU A 131 -5.25 3.70 -22.25
C GLU A 131 -5.27 4.05 -23.74
N LYS A 132 -4.65 5.16 -24.14
CA LYS A 132 -4.55 5.56 -25.55
C LYS A 132 -3.80 4.53 -26.40
N LEU A 133 -2.82 3.86 -25.81
CA LEU A 133 -2.04 2.79 -26.44
C LEU A 133 -2.73 1.42 -26.35
N GLY A 134 -3.86 1.32 -25.64
CA GLY A 134 -4.55 0.05 -25.38
C GLY A 134 -3.79 -0.88 -24.43
N VAL A 135 -2.80 -0.36 -23.68
CA VAL A 135 -2.02 -1.14 -22.72
C VAL A 135 -2.84 -1.30 -21.42
N PRO A 136 -3.08 -2.54 -20.95
CA PRO A 136 -3.76 -2.77 -19.68
C PRO A 136 -3.03 -2.11 -18.50
N LEU A 137 -3.76 -1.40 -17.64
CA LEU A 137 -3.18 -0.71 -16.47
C LEU A 137 -2.68 -1.68 -15.40
N ALA A 138 -3.33 -2.84 -15.26
CA ALA A 138 -3.00 -3.88 -14.29
C ALA A 138 -2.24 -5.02 -14.98
N PRO A 139 -0.90 -4.95 -15.08
CA PRO A 139 -0.13 -5.90 -15.89
C PRO A 139 -0.10 -7.31 -15.28
N PHE A 140 -0.39 -7.49 -13.99
CA PHE A 140 -0.50 -8.81 -13.35
C PHE A 140 -1.70 -9.64 -13.82
N ALA A 141 -2.67 -9.02 -14.49
CA ALA A 141 -3.96 -9.61 -14.81
C ALA A 141 -4.17 -9.88 -16.31
N GLY A 142 -3.16 -9.66 -17.17
CA GLY A 142 -3.37 -9.68 -18.61
C GLY A 142 -2.11 -9.82 -19.45
N ASP A 143 -2.29 -9.54 -20.74
CA ASP A 143 -1.30 -9.67 -21.81
C ASP A 143 -0.50 -8.36 -22.01
N ALA A 144 -0.26 -7.60 -20.94
CA ALA A 144 0.35 -6.27 -21.03
C ALA A 144 1.70 -6.31 -21.76
N VAL A 145 2.53 -7.33 -21.51
CA VAL A 145 3.77 -7.59 -22.26
C VAL A 145 3.47 -7.81 -23.75
N ASP A 146 2.53 -8.68 -24.10
CA ASP A 146 2.19 -8.93 -25.50
C ASP A 146 1.65 -7.68 -26.20
N VAL A 147 0.90 -6.81 -25.50
CA VAL A 147 0.44 -5.54 -26.07
C VAL A 147 1.60 -4.59 -26.28
N LEU A 148 2.50 -4.44 -25.29
CA LEU A 148 3.70 -3.61 -25.39
C LEU A 148 4.57 -4.05 -26.58
N ASP A 149 4.82 -5.35 -26.73
CA ASP A 149 5.63 -5.91 -27.83
C ASP A 149 4.98 -5.71 -29.22
N ARG A 150 3.65 -5.55 -29.27
CA ARG A 150 2.89 -5.30 -30.51
C ARG A 150 2.73 -3.82 -30.85
N LEU A 151 3.11 -2.90 -29.97
CA LEU A 151 3.05 -1.47 -30.25
C LEU A 151 3.95 -1.10 -31.44
N PRO A 152 3.65 -0.02 -32.18
CA PRO A 152 4.57 0.51 -33.19
C PRO A 152 5.94 0.84 -32.58
N GLU A 153 7.02 0.61 -33.33
CA GLU A 153 8.40 0.80 -32.86
C GLU A 153 8.64 2.19 -32.26
N ALA A 154 8.05 3.23 -32.83
CA ALA A 154 8.15 4.60 -32.30
C ALA A 154 7.56 4.73 -30.88
N GLU A 155 6.45 4.06 -30.58
CA GLU A 155 5.83 4.08 -29.25
C GLU A 155 6.63 3.21 -28.27
N GLN A 156 7.16 2.07 -28.72
CA GLN A 156 8.08 1.24 -27.92
C GLN A 156 9.32 2.04 -27.49
N GLN A 157 9.96 2.75 -28.43
CA GLN A 157 11.12 3.59 -28.13
C GLN A 157 10.79 4.78 -27.23
N SER A 158 9.58 5.35 -27.35
CA SER A 158 9.10 6.39 -26.43
C SER A 158 9.00 5.85 -25.00
N LEU A 159 8.32 4.72 -24.81
CA LEU A 159 8.13 4.11 -23.48
C LEU A 159 9.46 3.66 -22.85
N LEU A 160 10.40 3.18 -23.66
CA LEU A 160 11.75 2.85 -23.21
C LEU A 160 12.55 4.09 -22.81
N GLY A 161 12.47 5.16 -23.60
CA GLY A 161 13.15 6.43 -23.30
C GLY A 161 12.58 7.17 -22.09
N GLU A 162 11.31 6.91 -21.78
CA GLU A 162 10.61 7.39 -20.58
C GLU A 162 10.70 6.41 -19.40
N GLU A 163 11.36 5.26 -19.57
CA GLU A 163 11.48 4.18 -18.58
C GLU A 163 10.15 3.60 -18.07
N ILE A 164 9.00 3.95 -18.68
CA ILE A 164 7.67 3.37 -18.41
C ILE A 164 7.63 1.88 -18.79
N ALA A 165 8.46 1.46 -19.74
CA ALA A 165 8.72 0.06 -20.03
C ALA A 165 10.23 -0.18 -20.04
N VAL A 166 10.66 -1.38 -19.68
CA VAL A 166 12.07 -1.78 -19.69
C VAL A 166 12.29 -3.03 -20.54
N LEU A 167 13.51 -3.24 -21.01
CA LEU A 167 13.87 -4.47 -21.71
C LEU A 167 14.08 -5.60 -20.71
N ASN A 168 13.35 -6.69 -20.90
CA ASN A 168 13.57 -7.94 -20.17
C ASN A 168 13.87 -9.06 -21.18
N GLU A 169 14.95 -9.80 -20.94
CA GLU A 169 15.41 -10.90 -21.79
C GLU A 169 15.07 -12.23 -21.11
N TYR A 170 13.84 -12.71 -21.31
CA TYR A 170 13.39 -14.03 -20.84
C TYR A 170 12.72 -14.82 -21.97
N ASP A 171 12.67 -16.14 -21.83
CA ASP A 171 12.02 -17.01 -22.81
C ASP A 171 10.55 -17.22 -22.40
N ALA A 172 9.64 -16.49 -23.06
CA ALA A 172 8.19 -16.62 -22.86
C ALA A 172 7.57 -17.82 -23.61
N GLY A 173 8.36 -18.87 -23.90
CA GLY A 173 7.91 -20.07 -24.62
C GLY A 173 7.88 -19.93 -26.14
N LYS A 174 8.44 -18.84 -26.69
CA LYS A 174 8.58 -18.57 -28.14
C LYS A 174 10.05 -18.39 -28.57
N GLY A 175 11.00 -18.71 -27.69
CA GLY A 175 12.44 -18.53 -27.88
C GLY A 175 12.97 -17.27 -27.17
N ARG A 176 14.29 -17.19 -27.02
CA ARG A 176 14.98 -16.04 -26.40
C ARG A 176 14.68 -14.76 -27.21
N GLY A 177 13.82 -13.89 -26.68
CA GLY A 177 13.43 -12.62 -27.28
C GLY A 177 13.73 -11.44 -26.35
N ARG A 178 13.87 -10.24 -26.93
CA ARG A 178 13.82 -8.99 -26.17
C ARG A 178 12.36 -8.60 -26.02
N HIS A 179 11.87 -8.59 -24.80
CA HIS A 179 10.49 -8.25 -24.47
C HIS A 179 10.44 -6.93 -23.70
N LEU A 180 9.38 -6.16 -23.90
CA LEU A 180 9.07 -5.02 -23.05
C LEU A 180 8.35 -5.49 -21.78
N ALA A 181 8.92 -5.15 -20.63
CA ALA A 181 8.31 -5.36 -19.34
C ALA A 181 7.67 -4.06 -18.83
N PRO A 182 6.45 -4.12 -18.29
CA PRO A 182 5.81 -3.02 -17.57
C PRO A 182 6.68 -2.49 -16.43
N ASN A 183 6.92 -1.18 -16.38
CA ASN A 183 7.62 -0.52 -15.28
C ASN A 183 6.78 0.64 -14.72
N TRP A 184 5.62 0.31 -14.18
CA TRP A 184 4.72 1.27 -13.53
C TRP A 184 4.02 0.63 -12.34
N SER A 185 3.62 1.44 -11.37
CA SER A 185 2.79 1.04 -10.25
C SER A 185 1.30 1.20 -10.56
N LEU A 186 0.48 0.46 -9.84
CA LEU A 186 -0.98 0.56 -9.91
C LEU A 186 -1.54 1.08 -8.59
N ARG A 187 -2.37 2.12 -8.67
CA ARG A 187 -3.21 2.59 -7.56
C ARG A 187 -4.65 2.17 -7.82
N LEU A 188 -5.30 1.65 -6.78
CA LEU A 188 -6.69 1.18 -6.80
C LEU A 188 -7.48 1.86 -5.70
N ALA A 189 -8.74 2.20 -5.97
CA ALA A 189 -9.66 2.66 -4.95
C ALA A 189 -11.08 2.10 -5.18
N TYR A 190 -11.63 1.45 -4.16
CA TYR A 190 -13.04 1.08 -4.13
C TYR A 190 -13.85 2.29 -3.72
N HIS A 191 -14.94 2.59 -4.42
CA HIS A 191 -15.78 3.74 -4.08
C HIS A 191 -17.27 3.47 -4.32
N TRP A 192 -18.10 4.17 -3.53
CA TRP A 192 -19.56 4.11 -3.63
C TRP A 192 -20.19 5.43 -3.16
N GLN A 193 -21.46 5.66 -3.53
CA GLN A 193 -22.23 6.78 -3.01
C GLN A 193 -22.81 6.41 -1.64
N GLN A 194 -22.54 7.24 -0.64
CA GLN A 194 -23.07 7.07 0.71
C GLN A 194 -23.89 8.29 1.13
N THR A 195 -25.08 8.03 1.68
CA THR A 195 -25.87 9.06 2.37
C THR A 195 -25.72 8.89 3.88
N PHE A 196 -25.31 9.95 4.57
CA PHE A 196 -25.23 10.00 6.02
C PHE A 196 -26.42 10.82 6.57
N PRO A 197 -27.37 10.18 7.29
CA PRO A 197 -28.49 10.89 7.89
C PRO A 197 -28.01 11.87 8.98
N PRO A 198 -28.70 13.01 9.18
CA PRO A 198 -28.27 14.01 10.14
C PRO A 198 -28.15 13.44 11.55
N LYS A 199 -27.07 13.78 12.26
CA LYS A 199 -26.77 13.41 13.65
C LYS A 199 -26.81 11.91 13.95
N THR A 200 -26.77 11.07 12.94
CA THR A 200 -26.90 9.61 13.05
C THR A 200 -25.56 8.95 12.81
N VAL A 201 -25.28 7.89 13.58
CA VAL A 201 -24.10 7.05 13.35
C VAL A 201 -24.38 6.09 12.20
N VAL A 202 -23.50 6.06 11.22
CA VAL A 202 -23.46 5.08 10.14
C VAL A 202 -22.26 4.17 10.36
N LYS A 203 -22.48 2.85 10.34
CA LYS A 203 -21.41 1.86 10.51
C LYS A 203 -20.95 1.38 9.16
N VAL A 204 -19.65 1.40 8.94
CA VAL A 204 -19.04 0.91 7.69
C VAL A 204 -18.02 -0.15 8.08
N SER A 205 -18.09 -1.32 7.45
CA SER A 205 -17.17 -2.43 7.74
C SER A 205 -16.54 -2.94 6.45
N HIS A 206 -15.22 -3.06 6.44
CA HIS A 206 -14.46 -3.60 5.31
C HIS A 206 -13.72 -4.87 5.70
N SER A 207 -13.48 -5.71 4.70
CA SER A 207 -12.65 -6.90 4.82
C SER A 207 -12.02 -7.23 3.49
N TYR A 208 -10.71 -7.47 3.49
CA TYR A 208 -9.95 -7.87 2.31
C TYR A 208 -8.72 -8.67 2.70
N LYS A 209 -8.06 -9.27 1.72
CA LYS A 209 -6.77 -9.93 1.93
C LYS A 209 -5.66 -8.97 1.50
N PRO A 210 -4.63 -8.71 2.34
CA PRO A 210 -3.54 -7.84 1.94
C PRO A 210 -2.71 -8.48 0.81
N SER A 211 -2.07 -7.63 0.01
CA SER A 211 -0.88 -8.06 -0.75
C SER A 211 0.24 -8.23 0.25
N VAL A 212 0.88 -9.40 0.27
CA VAL A 212 1.95 -9.68 1.21
C VAL A 212 3.25 -9.81 0.46
N GLY A 213 3.98 -8.69 0.37
CA GLY A 213 5.33 -8.69 -0.19
C GLY A 213 6.18 -9.72 0.56
N SER A 214 6.88 -10.58 -0.17
CA SER A 214 7.66 -11.67 0.41
C SER A 214 9.08 -11.64 -0.11
N PHE A 215 10.03 -11.43 0.79
CA PHE A 215 11.46 -11.62 0.47
C PHE A 215 11.89 -13.05 0.85
N VAL A 216 12.86 -13.63 0.15
CA VAL A 216 13.27 -15.04 0.39
C VAL A 216 14.04 -15.19 1.71
N SER A 217 14.74 -14.14 2.13
CA SER A 217 15.39 -14.01 3.44
C SER A 217 14.82 -12.82 4.20
N THR A 218 15.49 -12.40 5.27
CA THR A 218 15.19 -11.13 5.92
C THR A 218 16.20 -10.05 5.56
N ALA A 219 15.70 -8.85 5.27
CA ALA A 219 16.50 -7.63 5.11
C ALA A 219 16.96 -7.09 6.48
N VAL A 220 16.41 -7.60 7.59
CA VAL A 220 16.85 -7.23 8.94
C VAL A 220 18.30 -7.67 9.14
N SER A 221 19.20 -6.67 9.22
CA SER A 221 20.64 -6.88 9.38
C SER A 221 21.32 -7.58 8.20
N ALA A 222 20.80 -7.42 6.99
CA ALA A 222 21.40 -7.97 5.78
C ALA A 222 22.75 -7.30 5.45
N SER A 223 23.78 -8.12 5.20
CA SER A 223 25.15 -7.66 4.87
C SER A 223 25.26 -6.92 3.54
N TYR A 224 24.30 -7.14 2.63
CA TYR A 224 24.29 -6.48 1.32
C TYR A 224 23.76 -5.04 1.39
N GLN A 225 23.09 -4.66 2.48
CA GLN A 225 22.62 -3.29 2.66
C GLN A 225 23.79 -2.37 3.04
N SER A 226 23.87 -1.23 2.38
CA SER A 226 24.66 -0.10 2.87
C SER A 226 24.15 0.34 4.26
N PRO A 227 24.99 1.04 5.05
CA PRO A 227 24.55 1.58 6.33
C PRO A 227 23.34 2.52 6.24
N GLU A 228 23.15 3.18 5.09
CA GLU A 228 22.02 4.08 4.84
C GLU A 228 20.73 3.29 4.61
N GLU A 229 20.73 2.35 3.67
CA GLU A 229 19.58 1.47 3.40
C GLU A 229 19.15 0.72 4.66
N ALA A 230 20.10 0.23 5.46
CA ALA A 230 19.80 -0.44 6.72
C ALA A 230 19.12 0.49 7.74
N ARG A 231 19.49 1.78 7.79
CA ARG A 231 18.84 2.77 8.67
C ARG A 231 17.44 3.10 8.18
N GLU A 232 17.27 3.30 6.88
CA GLU A 232 15.98 3.61 6.27
C GLU A 232 14.99 2.45 6.46
N PHE A 233 15.43 1.23 6.21
CA PHE A 233 14.62 0.03 6.46
C PHE A 233 14.17 -0.06 7.92
N ARG A 234 15.11 0.11 8.87
CA ARG A 234 14.78 0.09 10.30
C ARG A 234 13.82 1.20 10.69
N ALA A 235 14.00 2.40 10.14
CA ALA A 235 13.12 3.53 10.39
C ALA A 235 11.70 3.29 9.87
N ARG A 236 11.55 2.76 8.64
CA ARG A 236 10.26 2.49 8.00
C ARG A 236 9.38 1.52 8.81
N TYR A 237 9.97 0.47 9.37
CA TYR A 237 9.24 -0.58 10.12
C TYR A 237 9.42 -0.48 11.64
N CYS A 238 10.09 0.56 12.13
CA CYS A 238 10.47 0.74 13.53
C CYS A 238 11.16 -0.50 14.15
N VAL A 239 12.08 -1.11 13.40
CA VAL A 239 12.81 -2.31 13.83
C VAL A 239 13.75 -1.96 14.97
N ASP A 240 13.49 -2.55 16.14
CA ASP A 240 14.30 -2.36 17.34
C ASP A 240 15.53 -3.28 17.40
N ASP A 241 16.42 -3.00 18.35
CA ASP A 241 17.65 -3.76 18.54
C ASP A 241 17.39 -5.20 19.03
N ASP A 242 16.25 -5.46 19.67
CA ASP A 242 15.88 -6.80 20.14
C ASP A 242 15.50 -7.72 18.97
N ILE A 243 14.75 -7.20 18.00
CA ILE A 243 14.43 -7.89 16.74
C ILE A 243 15.72 -8.14 15.95
N VAL A 244 16.59 -7.13 15.83
CA VAL A 244 17.92 -7.27 15.20
C VAL A 244 18.73 -8.38 15.85
N ALA A 245 18.78 -8.40 17.18
CA ALA A 245 19.51 -9.43 17.92
C ALA A 245 18.88 -10.83 17.75
N ALA A 246 17.55 -10.91 17.69
CA ALA A 246 16.84 -12.17 17.46
C ALA A 246 17.13 -12.74 16.07
N VAL A 247 17.13 -11.91 15.03
CA VAL A 247 17.47 -12.30 13.66
C VAL A 247 18.92 -12.78 13.58
N LYS A 248 19.88 -12.04 14.15
CA LYS A 248 21.29 -12.45 14.17
C LYS A 248 21.50 -13.80 14.85
N ARG A 249 20.82 -14.05 15.98
CA ARG A 249 20.87 -15.35 16.68
C ARG A 249 20.29 -16.48 15.82
N ALA A 250 19.17 -16.23 15.13
CA ALA A 250 18.55 -17.21 14.25
C ALA A 250 19.46 -17.56 13.06
N GLY A 251 20.03 -16.55 12.41
CA GLY A 251 20.96 -16.74 11.29
C GLY A 251 22.22 -17.50 11.71
N ALA A 252 22.82 -17.15 12.85
CA ALA A 252 23.96 -17.89 13.40
C ALA A 252 23.66 -19.37 13.67
N LYS A 253 22.44 -19.68 14.15
CA LYS A 253 21.98 -21.06 14.36
C LYS A 253 21.74 -21.81 13.04
N ALA A 254 21.24 -21.11 12.02
CA ALA A 254 20.97 -21.68 10.71
C ALA A 254 22.23 -21.84 9.84
N GLY A 255 23.34 -21.20 10.21
CA GLY A 255 24.57 -21.17 9.42
C GLY A 255 24.48 -20.31 8.15
N VAL A 256 23.41 -19.52 8.02
CA VAL A 256 23.14 -18.63 6.88
C VAL A 256 22.63 -17.30 7.43
N GLU A 257 23.18 -16.20 6.94
CA GLU A 257 22.74 -14.85 7.30
C GLU A 257 21.30 -14.60 6.88
N GLY A 258 20.51 -13.93 7.75
CA GLY A 258 19.07 -13.81 7.57
C GLY A 258 18.32 -15.16 7.62
N GLY A 259 19.02 -16.27 7.89
CA GLY A 259 18.44 -17.59 8.04
C GLY A 259 17.52 -17.67 9.25
N GLY A 260 16.47 -18.47 9.12
CA GLY A 260 15.48 -18.69 10.17
C GLY A 260 14.20 -17.87 10.02
N PHE A 261 14.22 -16.78 9.26
CA PHE A 261 13.06 -15.93 9.01
C PHE A 261 12.89 -15.55 7.54
N GLN A 262 11.64 -15.23 7.20
CA GLN A 262 11.23 -14.72 5.90
C GLN A 262 10.40 -13.45 6.10
N ASP A 263 10.72 -12.37 5.39
CA ASP A 263 9.99 -11.11 5.54
C ASP A 263 8.60 -11.19 4.91
N ARG A 264 7.63 -10.60 5.60
CA ARG A 264 6.26 -10.39 5.14
C ARG A 264 5.94 -8.93 5.38
N TYR A 265 5.71 -8.20 4.30
CA TYR A 265 5.40 -6.77 4.34
C TYR A 265 3.91 -6.57 4.15
N ILE A 266 3.29 -5.81 5.05
CA ILE A 266 1.89 -5.40 4.94
C ILE A 266 1.84 -3.89 5.12
N ASP A 267 1.41 -3.21 4.07
CA ASP A 267 1.18 -1.77 4.09
C ASP A 267 -0.31 -1.49 4.29
N TYR A 268 -0.61 -0.50 5.13
CA TYR A 268 -1.96 0.03 5.33
C TYR A 268 -1.82 1.54 5.42
N VAL A 269 -2.40 2.26 4.47
CA VAL A 269 -2.40 3.71 4.60
C VAL A 269 -3.41 4.10 5.65
N LEU A 270 -3.01 5.05 6.47
CA LEU A 270 -3.77 5.53 7.61
C LEU A 270 -4.00 7.04 7.52
N THR A 271 -3.13 7.77 6.81
CA THR A 271 -3.12 9.23 6.71
C THR A 271 -4.41 9.84 6.20
N THR A 272 -5.17 9.16 5.33
CA THR A 272 -6.47 9.66 4.83
C THR A 272 -7.55 9.74 5.91
N GLY A 273 -7.36 9.07 7.06
CA GLY A 273 -8.19 9.27 8.25
C GLY A 273 -8.18 10.72 8.75
N ALA A 274 -7.21 11.55 8.33
CA ALA A 274 -7.17 12.98 8.59
C ALA A 274 -8.08 13.84 7.68
N ASN A 275 -8.72 13.25 6.66
CA ASN A 275 -9.57 13.97 5.71
C ASN A 275 -11.00 14.25 6.25
N TRP A 276 -11.35 13.64 7.37
CA TRP A 276 -12.65 13.82 8.04
C TRP A 276 -12.68 15.08 8.90
N ALA A 277 -13.88 15.47 9.33
CA ALA A 277 -14.12 16.76 9.96
C ALA A 277 -13.32 17.01 11.26
N LYS A 278 -12.86 15.93 11.89
CA LYS A 278 -12.14 15.92 13.17
C LYS A 278 -11.12 14.77 13.19
N PRO A 279 -10.13 14.82 14.11
CA PRO A 279 -9.33 13.64 14.45
C PRO A 279 -10.22 12.43 14.76
N ILE A 280 -9.69 11.23 14.51
CA ILE A 280 -10.37 9.97 14.79
C ILE A 280 -10.64 9.89 16.29
N GLY A 281 -11.91 9.90 16.69
CA GLY A 281 -12.28 10.01 18.11
C GLY A 281 -11.69 8.86 18.95
N SER A 282 -11.80 7.63 18.46
CA SER A 282 -11.20 6.44 19.06
C SER A 282 -10.59 5.57 17.97
N PHE A 283 -9.28 5.37 18.02
CA PHE A 283 -8.56 4.47 17.12
C PHE A 283 -8.09 3.25 17.90
N HIS A 284 -8.40 2.06 17.40
CA HIS A 284 -7.97 0.79 17.95
C HIS A 284 -7.31 -0.02 16.84
N LEU A 285 -6.09 -0.49 17.07
CA LEU A 285 -5.35 -1.33 16.15
C LEU A 285 -4.98 -2.64 16.82
N ILE A 286 -5.23 -3.75 16.14
CA ILE A 286 -4.69 -5.08 16.47
C ILE A 286 -3.81 -5.55 15.30
N VAL A 287 -2.56 -5.90 15.60
CA VAL A 287 -1.66 -6.58 14.67
C VAL A 287 -1.46 -8.01 15.15
N ASP A 288 -1.84 -8.99 14.32
CA ASP A 288 -1.65 -10.42 14.58
C ASP A 288 -0.53 -10.99 13.71
N LYS A 289 0.54 -11.47 14.37
CA LYS A 289 1.69 -12.09 13.69
C LYS A 289 1.47 -13.56 13.30
N GLY A 290 0.31 -14.12 13.57
CA GLY A 290 -0.14 -15.46 13.15
C GLY A 290 0.45 -16.64 13.92
N SER A 291 1.74 -16.59 14.30
CA SER A 291 2.41 -17.66 15.06
C SER A 291 3.24 -17.09 16.21
N PRO A 292 3.24 -17.71 17.40
CA PRO A 292 4.10 -17.30 18.51
C PRO A 292 5.60 -17.29 18.17
N LYS A 293 6.01 -18.05 17.15
CA LYS A 293 7.41 -18.12 16.65
C LYS A 293 7.81 -16.95 15.75
N ASN A 294 6.84 -16.27 15.12
CA ASN A 294 7.13 -15.12 14.27
C ASN A 294 7.57 -13.92 15.11
N LEU A 295 8.23 -12.95 14.49
CA LEU A 295 8.44 -11.62 15.07
C LEU A 295 7.58 -10.60 14.31
N VAL A 296 7.30 -9.46 14.92
CA VAL A 296 6.54 -8.38 14.29
C VAL A 296 7.12 -7.03 14.70
N SER A 297 7.18 -6.11 13.75
CA SER A 297 7.65 -4.73 13.92
C SER A 297 6.74 -3.78 13.16
N PHE A 298 6.34 -2.68 13.79
CA PHE A 298 5.59 -1.60 13.16
C PHE A 298 5.70 -0.33 14.00
N CYS A 299 5.56 0.82 13.35
CA CYS A 299 5.66 2.11 14.01
C CYS A 299 4.38 2.47 14.77
N ALA A 300 4.42 2.36 16.10
CA ALA A 300 3.37 2.84 16.98
C ALA A 300 3.90 3.10 18.41
N SER A 301 3.23 3.99 19.13
CA SER A 301 3.49 4.25 20.54
C SER A 301 2.50 3.49 21.42
N GLY A 302 2.93 3.04 22.60
CA GLY A 302 2.03 2.37 23.56
C GLY A 302 1.59 0.97 23.15
N VAL A 303 2.34 0.29 22.27
CA VAL A 303 2.06 -1.10 21.85
C VAL A 303 2.03 -2.03 23.06
N LYS A 304 0.96 -2.81 23.18
CA LYS A 304 0.78 -3.82 24.23
C LYS A 304 0.60 -5.19 23.61
N LYS A 305 1.38 -6.18 24.07
CA LYS A 305 1.09 -7.58 23.72
C LYS A 305 -0.11 -8.07 24.52
N ILE A 306 -1.21 -8.39 23.83
CA ILE A 306 -2.48 -8.82 24.45
C ILE A 306 -2.74 -10.33 24.32
N ALA A 307 -2.05 -11.00 23.40
CA ALA A 307 -2.10 -12.45 23.23
C ALA A 307 -0.74 -12.98 22.73
N PRO A 308 -0.52 -14.32 22.61
CA PRO A 308 0.74 -14.86 22.09
C PRO A 308 1.16 -14.31 20.72
N THR A 309 0.19 -13.94 19.88
CA THR A 309 0.41 -13.42 18.52
C THR A 309 -0.10 -11.99 18.30
N GLN A 310 -0.86 -11.41 19.23
CA GLN A 310 -1.58 -10.15 19.02
C GLN A 310 -0.99 -9.00 19.83
N PHE A 311 -0.86 -7.87 19.15
CA PHE A 311 -0.35 -6.60 19.66
C PHE A 311 -1.39 -5.52 19.43
N GLU A 312 -1.68 -4.76 20.48
CA GLU A 312 -2.73 -3.75 20.52
C GLU A 312 -2.14 -2.34 20.65
N VAL A 313 -2.77 -1.40 19.97
CA VAL A 313 -2.57 0.04 20.12
C VAL A 313 -3.94 0.71 20.25
N VAL A 314 -4.06 1.67 21.18
CA VAL A 314 -5.27 2.46 21.37
C VAL A 314 -4.90 3.93 21.45
N TYR A 315 -5.49 4.74 20.59
CA TYR A 315 -5.37 6.20 20.59
C TYR A 315 -6.74 6.88 20.72
N ARG A 316 -6.73 8.12 21.21
CA ARG A 316 -7.89 9.01 21.31
C ARG A 316 -7.57 10.30 20.59
N ASP A 317 -8.58 10.87 19.93
CA ASP A 317 -8.47 12.10 19.15
C ASP A 317 -7.25 12.07 18.21
N PHE A 318 -7.13 10.96 17.49
CA PHE A 318 -5.95 10.59 16.73
C PHE A 318 -5.99 11.19 15.33
N THR A 319 -4.97 11.98 14.98
CA THR A 319 -4.72 12.40 13.61
C THR A 319 -3.54 11.62 13.07
N PRO A 320 -3.76 10.67 12.15
CA PRO A 320 -2.68 9.91 11.55
C PRO A 320 -1.81 10.83 10.70
N LYS A 321 -0.48 10.70 10.87
CA LYS A 321 0.52 11.52 10.17
C LYS A 321 1.34 10.71 9.17
N ASP A 322 1.39 9.42 9.40
CA ASP A 322 2.17 8.46 8.63
C ASP A 322 1.29 7.23 8.39
N ASP A 323 1.59 6.53 7.31
CA ASP A 323 0.97 5.26 7.00
C ASP A 323 1.56 4.15 7.87
N LEU A 324 0.79 3.07 8.01
CA LEU A 324 1.20 1.93 8.81
C LEU A 324 1.94 0.92 7.93
N HIS A 325 3.21 0.70 8.26
CA HIS A 325 4.06 -0.32 7.67
C HIS A 325 4.30 -1.43 8.70
N VAL A 326 3.83 -2.65 8.39
CA VAL A 326 3.99 -3.82 9.26
C VAL A 326 4.97 -4.81 8.63
N LEU A 327 6.03 -5.12 9.38
CA LEU A 327 6.97 -6.18 9.07
C LEU A 327 6.69 -7.38 9.97
N ILE A 328 6.31 -8.51 9.37
CA ILE A 328 6.25 -9.80 10.06
C ILE A 328 7.43 -10.64 9.60
N LEU A 329 8.25 -11.08 10.55
CA LEU A 329 9.33 -12.04 10.28
C LEU A 329 8.78 -13.45 10.52
N ARG A 330 8.40 -14.12 9.43
CA ARG A 330 7.85 -15.48 9.46
C ARG A 330 8.96 -16.48 9.71
N ALA A 331 8.88 -17.26 10.79
CA ALA A 331 9.88 -18.29 11.07
C ALA A 331 9.78 -19.45 10.05
N PHE A 332 10.91 -20.02 9.60
CA PHE A 332 10.89 -21.21 8.75
C PHE A 332 10.32 -22.43 9.49
N GLY A 333 9.62 -23.31 8.77
CA GLY A 333 9.05 -24.56 9.32
C GLY A 333 7.77 -24.37 10.15
N THR A 334 7.03 -23.29 9.90
CA THR A 334 5.68 -23.05 10.44
C THR A 334 4.67 -23.10 9.31
N GLU A 335 4.29 -24.30 8.90
CA GLU A 335 3.03 -24.57 8.18
C GLU A 335 2.01 -25.16 9.16
#